data_AF-A0A8W8ISB9-F1
#
_entry.id   AF-A0A8W8ISB9-F1
#
_cell.length_a   1.000
_cell.length_b   1.000
_cell.length_c   1.000
_cell.angle_alpha   90.00
_cell.angle_beta   90.00
_cell.angle_gamma   90.00
#
_symmetry.space_group_name_H-M   'P 1'
#
loop_
_entity.id
_entity.type
_entity.pdbx_description
1 polymer ?
#
loop_
_entity_poly.entity_id
_entity_poly.type
_entity_poly.pdbx_seq_one_letter_code
_entity_poly.pdbx_strand_id
1 'polypeptide(L)'
;NMSQFRYLSFVDLDEFIIPTINFTLLDMIQELESSGIYSDSLNTGLSFKSTFFAPNQILDTEQYLTYLQLLVRTDSFSSKRTKLIVQPLKVEEMGVHHVSRHVEKSTSVVNVATDIAKIHHYRTCAKNFDSDARCVPEVRDDTILKYADKLVANYKNIIKKSLPLFMPKD
;
A
#
# COMPACT_ATOMS: atom_id res chain seq x y z
N ASN A 1 -12.01 -7.56 17.90
CA ASN A 1 -12.53 -6.19 17.67
C ASN A 1 -11.39 -5.35 17.09
N MET A 2 -11.66 -4.48 16.11
CA MET A 2 -10.65 -3.65 15.43
C MET A 2 -9.81 -2.78 16.38
N SER A 3 -10.41 -2.32 17.49
CA SER A 3 -9.72 -1.51 18.51
C SER A 3 -8.65 -2.25 19.31
N GLN A 4 -8.51 -3.57 19.17
CA GLN A 4 -7.52 -4.38 19.89
C GLN A 4 -6.16 -4.43 19.20
N PHE A 5 -6.07 -3.96 17.96
CA PHE A 5 -4.81 -3.93 17.23
C PHE A 5 -4.09 -2.61 17.48
N ARG A 6 -2.76 -2.66 17.65
CA ARG A 6 -1.93 -1.44 17.76
C ARG A 6 -2.01 -0.59 16.50
N TYR A 7 -2.02 -1.25 15.34
CA TYR A 7 -2.09 -0.63 14.03
C TYR A 7 -3.20 -1.26 13.20
N LEU A 8 -3.93 -0.45 12.45
CA LEU A 8 -4.88 -0.87 11.43
C LEU A 8 -4.54 -0.22 10.10
N SER A 9 -4.51 -1.04 9.03
CA SER A 9 -4.33 -0.56 7.67
C SER A 9 -5.67 -0.46 6.97
N PHE A 10 -5.96 0.69 6.37
CA PHE A 10 -7.13 0.90 5.52
C PHE A 10 -6.65 0.93 4.07
N VAL A 11 -6.86 -0.16 3.33
CA VAL A 11 -6.36 -0.37 1.95
C VAL A 11 -7.43 -1.05 1.09
N ASP A 12 -7.36 -0.82 -0.22
CA ASP A 12 -8.20 -1.50 -1.21
C ASP A 12 -7.49 -2.77 -1.73
N LEU A 13 -8.22 -3.71 -2.34
CA LEU A 13 -7.66 -5.00 -2.76
C LEU A 13 -6.60 -4.90 -3.87
N ASP A 14 -6.65 -3.83 -4.66
CA ASP A 14 -5.72 -3.51 -5.75
C ASP A 14 -4.63 -2.51 -5.32
N GLU A 15 -4.51 -2.24 -4.02
CA GLU A 15 -3.55 -1.28 -3.47
C GLU A 15 -2.65 -1.93 -2.40
N PHE A 16 -1.34 -1.87 -2.61
CA PHE A 16 -0.36 -2.34 -1.61
C PHE A 16 0.53 -1.21 -1.14
N ILE A 17 0.66 -1.04 0.18
CA ILE A 17 1.67 -0.18 0.79
C ILE A 17 3.00 -0.93 0.74
N ILE A 18 3.95 -0.42 -0.02
CA ILE A 18 5.26 -1.02 -0.27
C ILE A 18 6.33 -0.16 0.40
N PRO A 19 6.95 -0.62 1.50
CA PRO A 19 8.20 -0.04 1.99
C PRO A 19 9.28 -0.18 0.92
N THR A 20 10.09 0.85 0.70
CA THR A 20 11.19 0.78 -0.28
C THR A 20 12.33 -0.08 0.26
N ILE A 21 12.81 0.23 1.48
CA ILE A 21 13.99 -0.39 2.08
C ILE A 21 13.61 -1.62 2.90
N ASN A 22 12.72 -1.47 3.89
CA ASN A 22 12.39 -2.55 4.81
C ASN A 22 11.60 -3.66 4.13
N PHE A 23 11.65 -4.87 4.68
CA PHE A 23 10.85 -5.98 4.17
C PHE A 23 9.41 -5.94 4.70
N THR A 24 9.18 -5.54 5.95
CA THR A 24 7.84 -5.47 6.53
C THR A 24 7.42 -4.05 6.87
N LEU A 25 6.11 -3.79 6.90
CA LEU A 25 5.55 -2.51 7.36
C LEU A 25 5.91 -2.23 8.82
N LEU A 26 6.01 -3.27 9.65
CA LEU A 26 6.35 -3.12 11.07
C LEU A 26 7.79 -2.66 11.26
N ASP A 27 8.75 -3.23 10.52
CA ASP A 27 10.15 -2.81 10.58
C ASP A 27 10.29 -1.34 10.15
N MET A 28 9.58 -0.95 9.08
CA MET A 28 9.53 0.45 8.63
C MET A 28 8.93 1.37 9.70
N ILE A 29 7.82 0.98 10.34
CA ILE A 29 7.21 1.78 11.41
C ILE A 29 8.19 1.95 12.59
N GLN A 30 8.88 0.88 12.99
CA GLN A 30 9.89 0.93 14.06
C GLN A 30 11.07 1.84 13.71
N GLU A 31 11.49 1.87 12.45
CA GLU A 31 12.52 2.79 11.96
C GLU A 31 12.05 4.25 11.98
N LEU A 32 10.79 4.52 11.60
CA LEU A 32 10.17 5.84 11.72
C LEU A 32 10.02 6.30 13.17
N GLU A 33 9.71 5.38 14.10
CA GLU A 33 9.69 5.63 15.54
C GLU A 33 11.09 5.98 16.06
N SER A 34 12.09 5.18 15.71
CA SER A 34 13.47 5.33 16.18
C SER A 34 14.15 6.59 15.64
N SER A 35 13.79 7.03 14.44
CA SER A 35 14.28 8.27 13.83
C SER A 35 13.54 9.53 14.30
N GLY A 36 12.48 9.39 15.10
CA GLY A 36 11.67 10.49 15.61
C GLY A 36 10.74 11.13 14.57
N ILE A 37 10.61 10.54 13.36
CA ILE A 37 9.69 11.00 12.32
C ILE A 37 8.24 10.69 12.71
N TYR A 38 8.02 9.57 13.39
CA TYR A 38 6.72 9.16 13.90
C TYR A 38 6.78 8.96 15.40
N SER A 39 5.73 9.39 16.11
CA SER A 39 5.62 9.26 17.54
C SER A 39 4.21 8.80 17.90
N ASP A 40 4.13 7.66 18.59
CA ASP A 40 2.87 7.11 19.08
C ASP A 40 2.11 8.06 20.01
N SER A 41 2.75 9.04 20.66
CA SER A 41 2.04 10.02 21.49
C SER A 41 1.46 11.18 20.68
N LEU A 42 2.19 11.65 19.67
CA LEU A 42 1.85 12.85 18.90
C LEU A 42 1.09 12.55 17.60
N ASN A 43 1.13 11.31 17.12
CA ASN A 43 0.58 10.95 15.84
C ASN A 43 -0.56 9.93 15.96
N THR A 44 -1.52 10.05 15.05
CA THR A 44 -2.67 9.14 14.91
C THR A 44 -2.38 8.03 13.92
N GLY A 45 -1.40 8.22 13.04
CA GLY A 45 -1.03 7.24 12.03
C GLY A 45 -0.09 7.80 10.97
N LEU A 46 0.09 6.98 9.94
CA LEU A 46 0.90 7.20 8.77
C LEU A 46 0.02 7.25 7.52
N SER A 47 0.28 8.19 6.62
CA SER A 47 -0.35 8.31 5.31
C SER A 47 0.67 8.07 4.21
N PHE A 48 0.28 7.27 3.22
CA PHE A 48 1.11 6.89 2.08
C PHE A 48 0.44 7.35 0.80
N LYS A 49 1.21 7.81 -0.18
CA LYS A 49 0.69 8.30 -1.46
C LYS A 49 0.67 7.21 -2.53
N SER A 50 -0.39 7.19 -3.33
CA SER A 50 -0.53 6.29 -4.46
C SER A 50 0.22 6.75 -5.69
N THR A 51 0.75 5.76 -6.40
CA THR A 51 1.26 5.86 -7.76
C THR A 51 0.61 4.78 -8.61
N PHE A 52 0.47 5.05 -9.90
CA PHE A 52 -0.29 4.21 -10.84
C PHE A 52 0.62 3.54 -11.85
N PHE A 53 0.19 2.41 -12.40
CA PHE A 53 0.97 1.67 -13.39
C PHE A 53 0.76 2.23 -14.80
N ALA A 54 1.85 2.28 -15.58
CA ALA A 54 1.85 2.80 -16.94
C ALA A 54 0.92 1.99 -17.87
N PRO A 55 0.10 2.65 -18.72
CA PRO A 55 -0.91 1.99 -19.54
C PRO A 55 -0.35 1.02 -20.58
N ASN A 56 0.81 1.34 -21.14
CA ASN A 56 1.41 0.59 -22.26
C ASN A 56 2.72 -0.09 -21.86
N GLN A 57 2.91 -0.38 -20.58
CA GLN A 57 4.13 -1.07 -20.14
C GLN A 57 4.18 -2.49 -20.68
N ILE A 58 5.39 -2.95 -21.00
CA ILE A 58 5.64 -4.34 -21.33
C ILE A 58 5.61 -5.15 -20.03
N LEU A 59 4.77 -6.19 -19.99
CA LEU A 59 4.67 -7.08 -18.84
C LEU A 59 5.92 -7.96 -18.73
N ASP A 60 6.42 -8.13 -17.51
CA ASP A 60 7.47 -9.10 -17.22
C ASP A 60 6.86 -10.52 -17.14
N THR A 61 6.80 -11.21 -18.28
CA THR A 61 6.16 -12.52 -18.40
C THR A 61 6.88 -13.65 -17.66
N GLU A 62 8.10 -13.41 -17.17
CA GLU A 62 8.80 -14.37 -16.31
C GLU A 62 8.16 -14.45 -14.91
N GLN A 63 7.42 -13.41 -14.51
CA GLN A 63 6.73 -13.37 -13.23
C GLN A 63 5.38 -14.08 -13.28
N TYR A 64 5.09 -14.87 -12.24
CA TYR A 64 3.91 -15.75 -12.22
C TYR A 64 2.59 -15.02 -11.89
N LEU A 65 2.60 -13.99 -11.05
CA LEU A 65 1.41 -13.26 -10.62
C LEU A 65 1.29 -11.94 -11.38
N THR A 66 0.09 -11.55 -11.82
CA THR A 66 -0.15 -10.31 -12.58
C THR A 66 0.42 -9.06 -11.90
N TYR A 67 0.28 -8.94 -10.58
CA TYR A 67 0.86 -7.82 -9.83
C TYR A 67 2.40 -7.78 -9.90
N LEU A 68 3.06 -8.91 -10.06
CA LEU A 68 4.52 -8.97 -10.20
C LEU A 68 4.99 -8.71 -11.64
N GLN A 69 4.09 -8.77 -12.63
CA GLN A 69 4.41 -8.51 -14.04
C GLN A 69 4.42 -7.01 -14.37
N LEU A 70 3.79 -6.19 -13.53
CA LEU A 70 3.69 -4.74 -13.69
C LEU A 70 4.83 -4.07 -12.91
N LEU A 71 5.82 -3.53 -13.62
CA LEU A 71 7.07 -2.98 -13.04
C LEU A 71 7.38 -1.57 -13.52
N VAL A 72 6.46 -0.93 -14.24
CA VAL A 72 6.61 0.45 -14.72
C VAL A 72 5.43 1.27 -14.25
N ARG A 73 5.71 2.32 -13.47
CA ARG A 73 4.70 3.19 -12.88
C ARG A 73 4.95 4.65 -13.24
N THR A 74 3.97 5.50 -12.94
CA THR A 74 4.14 6.95 -12.99
C THR A 74 5.21 7.38 -11.99
N ASP A 75 6.02 8.38 -12.35
CA ASP A 75 6.93 9.02 -11.40
C ASP A 75 6.19 9.98 -10.45
N SER A 76 5.02 10.45 -10.86
CA SER A 76 4.16 11.29 -10.02
C SER A 76 3.35 10.47 -9.00
N PHE A 77 3.06 11.11 -7.87
CA PHE A 77 2.24 10.56 -6.80
C PHE A 77 0.98 11.40 -6.60
N SER A 78 -0.13 10.74 -6.31
CA SER A 78 -1.39 11.41 -5.99
C SER A 78 -1.30 12.18 -4.67
N SER A 79 -1.89 13.38 -4.64
CA SER A 79 -2.10 14.13 -3.40
C SER A 79 -3.40 13.76 -2.68
N LYS A 80 -4.34 13.09 -3.38
CA LYS A 80 -5.72 12.82 -2.93
C LYS A 80 -5.97 11.35 -2.63
N ARG A 81 -5.26 10.47 -3.35
CA ARG A 81 -5.34 9.01 -3.22
C ARG A 81 -4.22 8.58 -2.29
N THR A 82 -4.60 8.41 -1.04
CA THR A 82 -3.72 7.98 0.04
C THR A 82 -4.38 6.83 0.78
N LYS A 83 -3.57 5.99 1.41
CA LYS A 83 -4.03 4.96 2.36
C LYS A 83 -3.27 5.12 3.65
N LEU A 84 -3.84 4.60 4.72
CA LEU A 84 -3.37 4.89 6.06
C LEU A 84 -3.12 3.63 6.87
N ILE A 85 -2.06 3.70 7.68
CA ILE A 85 -1.90 2.84 8.85
C ILE A 85 -2.12 3.72 10.06
N VAL A 86 -3.15 3.42 10.86
CA VAL A 86 -3.54 4.26 12.01
C VAL A 86 -3.51 3.49 13.32
N GLN A 87 -3.41 4.23 14.40
CA GLN A 87 -3.70 3.75 15.75
C GLN A 87 -5.22 3.87 15.98
N PRO A 88 -5.98 2.76 16.04
CA PRO A 88 -7.43 2.83 16.07
C PRO A 88 -7.99 3.59 17.27
N LEU A 89 -7.30 3.56 18.42
CA LEU A 89 -7.75 4.25 19.63
C LEU A 89 -7.65 5.78 19.55
N LYS A 90 -6.99 6.32 18.53
CA LYS A 90 -6.82 7.77 18.32
C LYS A 90 -7.68 8.32 17.20
N VAL A 91 -8.48 7.47 16.58
CA VAL A 91 -9.33 7.81 15.44
C VAL A 91 -10.79 7.76 15.89
N GLU A 92 -11.50 8.87 15.74
CA GLU A 92 -12.95 8.92 15.95
C GLU A 92 -13.69 8.62 14.63
N GLU A 93 -13.18 9.15 13.51
CA GLU A 93 -13.80 8.98 12.20
C GLU A 93 -12.73 8.81 11.11
N MET A 94 -12.86 7.76 10.30
CA MET A 94 -12.03 7.50 9.13
C MET A 94 -12.74 7.87 7.84
N GLY A 95 -12.04 8.61 6.99
CA GLY A 95 -12.30 8.66 5.55
C GLY A 95 -11.49 7.57 4.83
N VAL A 96 -11.84 7.30 3.57
CA VAL A 96 -11.14 6.30 2.74
C VAL A 96 -9.68 6.68 2.46
N HIS A 97 -9.38 7.97 2.46
CA HIS A 97 -8.06 8.52 2.14
C HIS A 97 -7.47 9.42 3.25
N HIS A 98 -8.16 9.59 4.38
CA HIS A 98 -7.68 10.45 5.46
C HIS A 98 -8.32 10.07 6.81
N VAL A 99 -7.75 10.55 7.91
CA VAL A 99 -8.46 10.60 9.20
C VAL A 99 -9.38 11.82 9.15
N SER A 100 -10.70 11.61 9.16
CA SER A 100 -11.68 12.71 9.18
C SER A 100 -11.72 13.40 10.54
N ARG A 101 -11.52 12.61 11.61
CA ARG A 101 -11.57 13.12 12.98
C ARG A 101 -10.69 12.32 13.93
N HIS A 102 -9.90 13.06 14.68
CA HIS A 102 -9.00 12.56 15.71
C HIS A 102 -9.70 12.60 17.06
N VAL A 103 -9.45 11.61 17.92
CA VAL A 103 -9.92 11.63 19.32
C VAL A 103 -9.29 12.81 20.07
N GLU A 104 -7.98 13.02 19.87
CA GLU A 104 -7.24 14.16 20.43
C GLU A 104 -6.86 15.15 19.33
N LYS A 105 -7.29 16.41 19.48
CA LYS A 105 -7.05 17.47 18.47
C LYS A 105 -5.57 17.82 18.25
N SER A 106 -4.70 17.53 19.22
CA SER A 106 -3.25 17.76 19.11
C SER A 106 -2.55 16.69 18.30
N THR A 107 -3.21 15.57 17.99
CA THR A 107 -2.61 14.49 17.23
C THR A 107 -2.77 14.69 15.73
N SER A 108 -1.84 14.17 14.94
CA SER A 108 -1.81 14.35 13.49
C SER A 108 -1.42 13.09 12.75
N VAL A 109 -1.74 13.01 11.45
CA VAL A 109 -1.22 11.95 10.57
C VAL A 109 0.12 12.39 9.98
N VAL A 110 1.12 11.52 10.03
CA VAL A 110 2.42 11.76 9.38
C VAL A 110 2.33 11.32 7.92
N ASN A 111 2.68 12.22 7.00
CA ASN A 111 2.85 11.85 5.60
C ASN A 111 4.22 11.18 5.42
N VAL A 112 4.22 9.89 5.06
CA VAL A 112 5.45 9.14 4.82
C VAL A 112 6.02 9.56 3.47
N ALA A 113 7.32 9.83 3.45
CA ALA A 113 8.02 10.19 2.22
C ALA A 113 8.02 9.02 1.23
N THR A 114 7.87 9.33 -0.07
CA THR A 114 7.66 8.32 -1.13
C THR A 114 8.90 7.48 -1.45
N ASP A 115 10.07 7.92 -1.00
CA ASP A 115 11.32 7.16 -0.98
C ASP A 115 11.37 6.15 0.18
N ILE A 116 10.69 6.40 1.29
CA ILE A 116 10.54 5.46 2.41
C ILE A 116 9.49 4.39 2.09
N ALA A 117 8.29 4.81 1.67
CA ALA A 117 7.23 3.90 1.27
C ALA A 117 6.21 4.57 0.36
N LYS A 118 5.56 3.78 -0.49
CA LYS A 118 4.54 4.26 -1.43
C LYS A 118 3.46 3.22 -1.63
N ILE A 119 2.30 3.65 -2.13
CA ILE A 119 1.24 2.72 -2.52
C ILE A 119 1.41 2.39 -4.00
N HIS A 120 1.61 1.11 -4.28
CA HIS A 120 1.40 0.57 -5.61
C HIS A 120 -0.09 0.37 -5.83
N HIS A 121 -0.71 1.25 -6.63
CA HIS A 121 -2.08 1.09 -7.06
C HIS A 121 -2.09 0.38 -8.41
N TYR A 122 -2.51 -0.90 -8.42
CA TYR A 122 -2.53 -1.77 -9.60
C TYR A 122 -3.66 -1.46 -10.58
N ARG A 123 -3.83 -0.17 -10.82
CA ARG A 123 -4.70 0.39 -11.83
C ARG A 123 -3.85 1.11 -12.87
N THR A 124 -4.26 0.96 -14.12
CA THR A 124 -3.69 1.73 -15.23
C THR A 124 -3.92 3.22 -15.01
N CYS A 125 -2.86 4.02 -15.15
CA CYS A 125 -2.98 5.47 -15.11
C CYS A 125 -3.91 5.97 -16.21
N ALA A 126 -4.89 6.79 -15.83
CA ALA A 126 -5.83 7.40 -16.75
C ALA A 126 -6.10 8.86 -16.34
N LYS A 127 -6.12 9.77 -17.31
CA LYS A 127 -6.26 11.23 -17.09
C LYS A 127 -7.52 11.64 -16.32
N ASN A 128 -8.55 10.79 -16.31
CA ASN A 128 -9.84 11.08 -15.67
C ASN A 128 -9.92 10.54 -14.23
N PHE A 129 -8.93 9.78 -13.77
CA PHE A 129 -8.98 9.11 -12.46
C PHE A 129 -8.50 9.97 -11.30
N ASP A 130 -7.57 10.88 -11.60
CA ASP A 130 -6.97 11.78 -10.64
C ASP A 130 -6.42 13.00 -11.38
N SER A 131 -6.89 14.19 -11.01
CA SER A 131 -6.47 15.45 -11.62
C SER A 131 -4.99 15.73 -11.44
N ASP A 132 -4.38 15.16 -10.41
CA ASP A 132 -3.01 15.46 -10.00
C ASP A 132 -2.04 14.38 -10.51
N ALA A 133 -2.55 13.20 -10.86
CA ALA A 133 -1.72 12.11 -11.39
C ALA A 133 -1.36 12.38 -12.84
N ARG A 134 -0.07 12.63 -13.07
CA ARG A 134 0.47 12.70 -14.43
C ARG A 134 0.89 11.29 -14.84
N CYS A 135 0.32 10.79 -15.93
CA CYS A 135 0.68 9.45 -16.43
C CYS A 135 2.10 9.38 -17.00
N VAL A 136 2.79 10.51 -17.13
CA VAL A 136 4.18 10.64 -17.55
C VAL A 136 4.90 11.70 -16.69
N PRO A 137 6.22 11.58 -16.45
CA PRO A 137 7.11 10.50 -16.91
C PRO A 137 6.86 9.17 -16.16
N GLU A 138 7.34 8.09 -16.75
CA GLU A 138 7.27 6.73 -16.22
C GLU A 138 8.64 6.31 -15.66
N VAL A 139 8.63 5.46 -14.63
CA VAL A 139 9.83 4.95 -13.97
C VAL A 139 9.67 3.46 -13.68
N ARG A 140 10.77 2.71 -13.83
CA ARG A 140 10.81 1.30 -13.42
C ARG A 140 10.80 1.23 -11.89
N ASP A 141 9.95 0.38 -11.34
CA ASP A 141 9.85 0.11 -9.92
C ASP A 141 9.64 -1.38 -9.71
N ASP A 142 10.73 -2.08 -9.36
CA ASP A 142 10.76 -3.51 -9.07
C ASP A 142 10.75 -3.80 -7.56
N THR A 143 10.41 -2.82 -6.72
CA THR A 143 10.41 -2.97 -5.25
C THR A 143 9.51 -4.11 -4.79
N ILE A 144 8.41 -4.38 -5.51
CA ILE A 144 7.48 -5.48 -5.21
C ILE A 144 8.14 -6.86 -5.36
N LEU A 145 9.18 -6.99 -6.21
CA LEU A 145 9.80 -8.28 -6.52
C LEU A 145 10.52 -8.91 -5.33
N LYS A 146 10.89 -8.13 -4.30
CA LYS A 146 11.43 -8.72 -3.05
C LYS A 146 10.45 -9.67 -2.37
N TYR A 147 9.15 -9.58 -2.67
CA TYR A 147 8.12 -10.47 -2.16
C TYR A 147 7.78 -11.63 -3.10
N ALA A 148 8.34 -11.67 -4.31
CA ALA A 148 7.88 -12.54 -5.40
C ALA A 148 7.86 -14.02 -5.00
N ASP A 149 8.98 -14.56 -4.54
CA ASP A 149 9.10 -15.99 -4.19
C ASP A 149 8.06 -16.41 -3.14
N LYS A 150 7.94 -15.62 -2.07
CA LYS A 150 7.01 -15.91 -0.97
C LYS A 150 5.55 -15.75 -1.41
N LEU A 151 5.23 -14.73 -2.20
CA LEU A 151 3.88 -14.51 -2.73
C LEU A 151 3.46 -15.64 -3.67
N VAL A 152 4.33 -16.04 -4.60
CA VAL A 152 4.06 -17.12 -5.55
C VAL A 152 3.88 -18.45 -4.82
N ALA A 153 4.75 -18.76 -3.87
CA ALA A 153 4.64 -19.99 -3.06
C ALA A 153 3.32 -20.01 -2.27
N ASN A 154 2.96 -18.91 -1.60
CA ASN A 154 1.73 -18.80 -0.83
C ASN A 154 0.49 -18.90 -1.72
N TYR A 155 0.48 -18.21 -2.86
CA TYR A 155 -0.60 -18.28 -3.83
C TYR A 155 -0.84 -19.72 -4.31
N LYS A 156 0.22 -20.41 -4.76
CA LYS A 156 0.12 -21.82 -5.21
C LYS A 156 -0.43 -22.72 -4.12
N ASN A 157 0.00 -22.51 -2.87
CA ASN A 157 -0.50 -23.25 -1.71
C ASN A 157 -1.98 -22.98 -1.43
N ILE A 158 -2.44 -21.73 -1.50
CA ILE A 158 -3.85 -21.36 -1.28
C ILE A 158 -4.73 -21.92 -2.40
N ILE A 159 -4.34 -21.77 -3.67
CA ILE A 159 -5.09 -22.32 -4.80
C ILE A 159 -5.22 -23.84 -4.66
N LYS A 160 -4.13 -24.56 -4.37
CA LYS A 160 -4.18 -26.01 -4.16
C LYS A 160 -5.17 -26.44 -3.06
N LYS A 161 -5.25 -25.68 -1.96
CA LYS A 161 -6.15 -25.99 -0.83
C LYS A 161 -7.60 -25.60 -1.09
N SER A 162 -7.81 -24.54 -1.86
CA SER A 162 -9.14 -23.97 -2.09
C SER A 162 -9.83 -24.56 -3.32
N LEU A 163 -9.09 -25.03 -4.31
CA LEU A 163 -9.66 -25.60 -5.54
C LEU A 163 -10.71 -26.71 -5.26
N PRO A 164 -10.49 -27.66 -4.33
CA PRO A 164 -11.51 -28.68 -4.03
C PRO A 164 -12.82 -28.12 -3.43
N LEU A 165 -12.81 -26.90 -2.87
CA LEU A 165 -14.03 -26.25 -2.36
C LEU A 165 -14.93 -25.74 -3.48
N PHE A 166 -14.36 -25.52 -4.67
CA PHE A 166 -15.06 -24.99 -5.84
C PHE A 166 -15.29 -26.02 -6.94
N MET A 167 -14.74 -27.23 -6.77
CA MET A 167 -15.04 -28.35 -7.65
C MET A 167 -16.33 -29.05 -7.20
N PRO A 168 -17.17 -29.50 -8.15
CA PRO A 168 -18.32 -30.33 -7.81
C PRO A 168 -17.87 -31.54 -6.98
N LYS A 169 -18.64 -31.88 -5.95
CA LYS A 169 -18.48 -33.18 -5.30
C LYS A 169 -19.18 -34.21 -6.17
N ASP A 170 -18.45 -35.24 -6.57
CA ASP A 170 -19.00 -36.43 -7.23
C ASP A 170 -20.04 -37.13 -6.34
#